data_AF-A0A0F7TKY2-F1
#
_entry.id   AF-A0A0F7TKY2-F1
#
_cell.length_a   1.000
_cell.length_b   1.000
_cell.length_c   1.000
_cell.angle_alpha   90.00
_cell.angle_beta   90.00
_cell.angle_gamma   90.00
#
_symmetry.space_group_name_H-M   'P 1'
#
loop_
_entity.id
_entity.type
_entity.pdbx_description
1 polymer ?
#
loop_
_entity_poly.entity_id
_entity_poly.type
_entity_poly.pdbx_seq_one_letter_code
_entity_poly.pdbx_strand_id
1 'polypeptide(L)'
;MSSKISKSAFQGLAKKIRENSDALKNLQFADAATSKTAVRTTDLRLDVHRNTQDATMATGIIQANSQATDKTVKAFIKGKTGGHSGTHQVIGQKISFGLGDKFDAEALAGAVEKTT
;
A
#
# COMPACT_ATOMS: atom_id res chain seq x y z
N MET A 1 2.68 -23.58 -2.10
CA MET A 1 3.74 -22.60 -2.45
C MET A 1 3.17 -21.21 -2.25
N SER A 2 3.65 -20.45 -1.26
CA SER A 2 3.29 -19.04 -1.13
C SER A 2 3.93 -18.30 -2.30
N SER A 3 3.14 -17.83 -3.26
CA SER A 3 3.62 -17.08 -4.41
C SER A 3 4.22 -15.77 -3.89
N LYS A 4 5.56 -15.71 -3.78
CA LYS A 4 6.24 -14.46 -3.42
C LYS A 4 5.95 -13.43 -4.51
N ILE A 5 5.39 -12.29 -4.12
CA ILE A 5 5.18 -11.16 -5.01
C ILE A 5 6.56 -10.62 -5.45
N SER A 6 6.66 -10.21 -6.70
CA SER A 6 7.91 -9.72 -7.29
C SER A 6 8.42 -8.48 -6.57
N LYS A 7 9.74 -8.42 -6.40
CA LYS A 7 10.42 -7.25 -5.83
C LYS A 7 10.16 -5.98 -6.65
N SER A 8 10.05 -6.10 -7.98
CA SER A 8 9.74 -5.01 -8.88
C SER A 8 8.39 -4.35 -8.59
N ALA A 9 7.36 -5.13 -8.21
CA ALA A 9 6.06 -4.57 -7.86
C ALA A 9 6.15 -3.67 -6.60
N PHE A 10 6.88 -4.12 -5.57
CA PHE A 10 7.13 -3.32 -4.38
C PHE A 10 8.00 -2.09 -4.65
N GLN A 11 9.05 -2.23 -5.46
CA GLN A 11 9.88 -1.10 -5.88
C GLN A 11 9.09 -0.05 -6.67
N GLY A 12 8.19 -0.48 -7.56
CA GLY A 12 7.30 0.41 -8.29
C GLY A 12 6.37 1.20 -7.36
N LEU A 13 5.83 0.55 -6.33
CA LEU A 13 5.00 1.21 -5.32
C LEU A 13 5.82 2.19 -4.46
N ALA A 14 7.01 1.78 -4.02
CA ALA A 14 7.91 2.62 -3.24
C ALA A 14 8.37 3.85 -4.02
N LYS A 15 8.66 3.70 -5.31
CA LYS A 15 8.92 4.84 -6.21
C LYS A 15 7.74 5.81 -6.23
N LYS A 16 6.50 5.30 -6.39
CA LYS A 16 5.31 6.15 -6.39
C LYS A 16 5.07 6.84 -5.05
N ILE A 17 5.43 6.23 -3.92
CA ILE A 17 5.39 6.87 -2.60
C ILE A 17 6.33 8.09 -2.57
N ARG A 18 7.57 7.93 -3.04
CA ARG A 18 8.53 9.05 -3.15
C ARG A 18 8.01 10.15 -4.07
N GLU A 19 7.47 9.77 -5.23
CA GLU A 19 6.89 10.72 -6.21
C GLU A 19 5.63 11.45 -5.68
N ASN A 20 4.94 10.93 -4.66
CA ASN A 20 3.72 11.52 -4.07
C ASN A 20 3.92 11.93 -2.60
N SER A 21 5.16 12.19 -2.19
CA SER A 21 5.54 12.48 -0.81
C SER A 21 4.73 13.63 -0.21
N ASP A 22 4.57 14.74 -0.93
CA ASP A 22 3.82 15.90 -0.44
C ASP A 22 2.33 15.60 -0.24
N ALA A 23 1.72 14.79 -1.11
CA ALA A 23 0.32 14.39 -0.96
C ALA A 23 0.11 13.45 0.22
N LEU A 24 1.10 12.59 0.52
CA LEU A 24 1.11 11.72 1.69
C LEU A 24 1.40 12.49 2.98
N LYS A 25 2.29 13.49 2.93
CA LYS A 25 2.58 14.39 4.04
C LYS A 25 1.33 15.14 4.48
N ASN A 26 0.61 15.69 3.52
CA ASN A 26 -0.59 16.52 3.72
C ASN A 26 -1.89 15.71 3.64
N LEU A 27 -1.82 14.41 3.91
CA LEU A 27 -2.95 13.52 3.72
C LEU A 27 -4.08 13.84 4.70
N GLN A 28 -5.19 14.32 4.15
CA GLN A 28 -6.44 14.49 4.89
C GLN A 28 -7.43 13.37 4.56
N PHE A 29 -8.22 13.02 5.58
CA PHE A 29 -9.37 12.12 5.48
C PHE A 29 -10.64 12.95 5.53
N ALA A 30 -11.61 12.64 4.68
CA ALA A 30 -12.96 13.20 4.84
C ALA A 30 -13.55 12.74 6.19
N ASP A 31 -14.46 13.52 6.80
CA ASP A 31 -14.89 13.36 8.20
C ASP A 31 -15.27 11.92 8.58
N ALA A 32 -16.04 11.24 7.72
CA ALA A 32 -16.49 9.86 7.93
C ALA A 32 -15.53 8.79 7.36
N ALA A 33 -14.51 9.19 6.58
CA ALA A 33 -13.59 8.25 5.96
C ALA A 33 -12.54 7.76 6.97
N THR A 34 -12.43 6.45 7.12
CA THR A 34 -11.42 5.79 7.97
C THR A 34 -10.18 5.36 7.18
N SER A 35 -10.26 5.36 5.86
CA SER A 35 -9.16 5.03 4.96
C SER A 35 -9.30 5.71 3.61
N LYS A 36 -8.19 5.79 2.86
CA LYS A 36 -8.15 6.23 1.47
C LYS A 36 -7.02 5.52 0.73
N THR A 37 -7.22 5.20 -0.55
CA THR A 37 -6.11 4.81 -1.42
C THR A 37 -5.24 6.04 -1.66
N ALA A 38 -4.02 6.04 -1.12
CA ALA A 38 -3.13 7.20 -1.20
C ALA A 38 -2.16 7.10 -2.37
N VAL A 39 -1.71 5.88 -2.70
CA VAL A 39 -0.80 5.61 -3.81
C VAL A 39 -1.25 4.35 -4.54
N ARG A 40 -1.24 4.40 -5.87
CA ARG A 40 -1.63 3.26 -6.72
C ARG A 40 -0.64 3.08 -7.87
N THR A 41 -0.23 1.83 -8.11
CA THR A 41 0.39 1.37 -9.36
C THR A 41 -0.60 0.48 -10.12
N THR A 42 -0.19 -0.09 -11.25
CA THR A 42 -0.99 -1.14 -11.91
C THR A 42 -1.15 -2.36 -11.01
N ASP A 43 -0.07 -2.80 -10.36
CA ASP A 43 -0.03 -4.08 -9.65
C ASP A 43 -0.40 -3.99 -8.17
N LEU A 44 0.06 -2.94 -7.48
CA LEU A 44 -0.11 -2.76 -6.03
C LEU A 44 -0.72 -1.39 -5.71
N ARG A 45 -1.21 -1.24 -4.48
CA ARG A 45 -1.62 0.04 -3.91
C ARG A 45 -1.29 0.12 -2.43
N LEU A 46 -1.13 1.35 -1.96
CA LEU A 46 -1.06 1.67 -0.54
C LEU A 46 -2.37 2.34 -0.13
N ASP A 47 -3.18 1.61 0.63
CA ASP A 47 -4.33 2.17 1.32
C ASP A 47 -3.87 2.69 2.68
N VAL A 48 -4.13 3.95 2.97
CA VAL A 48 -3.76 4.58 4.24
C VAL A 48 -5.01 4.66 5.11
N HIS A 49 -4.88 4.16 6.33
CA HIS A 49 -5.91 4.18 7.36
C HIS A 49 -5.53 5.23 8.41
N ARG A 50 -6.50 6.06 8.79
CA ARG A 50 -6.29 7.05 9.85
C ARG A 50 -6.11 6.35 11.18
N ASN A 51 -5.20 6.83 12.02
CA ASN A 51 -5.20 6.43 13.42
C ASN A 51 -6.24 7.27 14.17
N THR A 52 -7.20 6.61 14.81
CA THR A 52 -8.29 7.29 15.55
C THR A 52 -7.84 7.82 16.91
N GLN A 53 -6.69 7.38 17.41
CA GLN A 53 -6.13 7.79 18.70
C GLN A 53 -5.08 8.91 18.55
N ASP A 54 -4.41 9.00 17.40
CA ASP A 54 -3.39 10.01 17.10
C ASP A 54 -3.52 10.49 15.65
N ALA A 55 -3.99 11.73 15.46
CA ALA A 55 -4.18 12.33 14.15
C ALA A 55 -2.86 12.60 13.38
N THR A 56 -1.71 12.55 14.07
CA THR A 56 -0.38 12.70 13.45
C THR A 56 0.19 11.36 12.96
N MET A 57 -0.56 10.27 13.08
CA MET A 57 -0.13 8.93 12.69
C MET A 57 -1.13 8.28 11.74
N ALA A 58 -0.62 7.39 10.89
CA ALA A 58 -1.43 6.57 10.01
C ALA A 58 -0.86 5.16 9.85
N THR A 59 -1.69 4.27 9.33
CA THR A 59 -1.27 2.90 8.97
C THR A 59 -1.46 2.68 7.49
N GLY A 60 -0.36 2.39 6.79
CA GLY A 60 -0.37 1.96 5.39
C GLY A 60 -0.60 0.45 5.29
N ILE A 61 -1.53 0.04 4.44
CA ILE A 61 -1.82 -1.34 4.10
C ILE A 61 -1.55 -1.55 2.62
N ILE A 62 -0.62 -2.46 2.32
CA ILE A 62 -0.31 -2.80 0.94
C ILE A 62 -1.32 -3.82 0.43
N GLN A 63 -1.88 -3.57 -0.75
CA GLN A 63 -2.83 -4.46 -1.39
C GLN A 63 -2.43 -4.74 -2.84
N ALA A 64 -2.70 -5.95 -3.29
CA ALA A 64 -2.61 -6.36 -4.68
C ALA A 64 -3.88 -5.95 -5.44
N ASN A 65 -3.70 -5.28 -6.57
CA ASN A 65 -4.79 -4.83 -7.42
C ASN A 65 -5.33 -6.01 -8.25
N SER A 66 -6.65 -6.08 -8.40
CA SER A 66 -7.30 -7.15 -9.17
C SER A 66 -6.93 -7.11 -10.67
N GLN A 67 -6.52 -5.93 -11.15
CA GLN A 67 -6.08 -5.66 -12.52
C GLN A 67 -4.56 -5.78 -12.70
N ALA A 68 -3.84 -6.38 -11.75
CA ALA A 68 -2.40 -6.53 -11.84
C ALA A 68 -1.95 -7.21 -13.15
N THR A 69 -0.85 -6.72 -13.68
CA THR A 69 -0.19 -7.24 -14.88
C THR A 69 1.00 -8.13 -14.53
N ASP A 70 1.63 -7.90 -13.37
CA ASP A 70 2.70 -8.73 -12.86
C ASP A 70 2.21 -10.16 -12.57
N LYS A 71 2.92 -11.14 -13.14
CA LYS A 71 2.54 -12.56 -13.07
C LYS A 71 2.48 -13.09 -11.63
N THR A 72 3.37 -12.63 -10.76
CA THR A 72 3.45 -13.07 -9.36
C THR A 72 2.34 -12.46 -8.51
N VAL A 73 1.97 -11.20 -8.78
CA VAL A 73 0.84 -10.54 -8.12
C VAL A 73 -0.47 -11.21 -8.52
N LYS A 74 -0.65 -11.53 -9.81
CA LYS A 74 -1.80 -12.31 -10.30
C LYS A 74 -1.88 -13.68 -9.64
N ALA A 75 -0.74 -14.38 -9.53
CA ALA A 75 -0.67 -15.68 -8.85
C ALA A 75 -1.04 -15.58 -7.36
N PHE A 76 -0.55 -14.56 -6.66
CA PHE A 76 -0.92 -14.26 -5.28
C PHE A 76 -2.43 -14.07 -5.13
N ILE A 77 -3.05 -13.23 -5.97
CA ILE A 77 -4.50 -12.99 -5.95
C ILE A 77 -5.27 -14.29 -6.19
N LYS A 78 -4.90 -15.06 -7.22
CA LYS A 78 -5.54 -16.34 -7.54
C LYS A 78 -5.44 -17.33 -6.38
N GLY A 79 -4.28 -17.39 -5.74
CA GLY A 79 -4.04 -18.26 -4.57
C GLY A 79 -4.88 -17.87 -3.34
N LYS A 80 -5.21 -16.58 -3.17
CA LYS A 80 -6.03 -16.08 -2.06
C LYS A 80 -7.54 -16.18 -2.31
N THR A 81 -7.98 -16.05 -3.56
CA THR A 81 -9.41 -15.98 -3.94
C THR A 81 -9.98 -17.32 -4.41
N GLY A 82 -9.18 -18.39 -4.44
CA GLY A 82 -9.61 -19.66 -5.03
C GLY A 82 -10.00 -19.56 -6.51
N GLY A 83 -9.52 -18.53 -7.21
CA GLY A 83 -9.85 -18.29 -8.63
C GLY A 83 -10.99 -17.30 -8.90
N HIS A 84 -11.61 -16.69 -7.88
CA HIS A 84 -12.60 -15.62 -8.08
C HIS A 84 -11.92 -14.28 -8.35
N SER A 85 -12.12 -13.74 -9.55
CA SER A 85 -11.61 -12.42 -9.94
C SER A 85 -12.49 -11.29 -9.39
N GLY A 86 -11.88 -10.21 -8.90
CA GLY A 86 -12.57 -8.93 -8.68
C GLY A 86 -12.14 -8.19 -7.41
N THR A 87 -11.69 -8.89 -6.39
CA THR A 87 -11.40 -8.29 -5.09
C THR A 87 -9.91 -8.03 -4.91
N HIS A 88 -9.55 -6.79 -4.55
CA HIS A 88 -8.18 -6.46 -4.12
C HIS A 88 -7.78 -7.31 -2.91
N GLN A 89 -6.53 -7.76 -2.87
CA GLN A 89 -6.06 -8.68 -1.83
C GLN A 89 -5.03 -8.01 -0.94
N VAL A 90 -5.28 -8.00 0.37
CA VAL A 90 -4.35 -7.46 1.36
C VAL A 90 -3.12 -8.36 1.43
N ILE A 91 -1.92 -7.77 1.32
CA ILE A 91 -0.62 -8.47 1.39
C ILE A 91 -0.24 -8.76 2.86
N GLY A 92 -1.09 -8.40 3.80
CA GLY A 92 -0.97 -8.69 5.24
C GLY A 92 -0.11 -7.68 6.00
N GLN A 93 0.65 -6.83 5.30
CA GLN A 93 1.52 -5.85 5.93
C GLN A 93 0.79 -4.57 6.32
N LYS A 94 1.08 -4.13 7.55
CA LYS A 94 0.69 -2.85 8.13
C LYS A 94 1.96 -2.07 8.45
N ILE A 95 2.09 -0.88 7.89
CA ILE A 95 3.25 0.00 8.12
C ILE A 95 2.74 1.25 8.83
N SER A 96 3.14 1.46 10.09
CA SER A 96 2.84 2.70 10.81
C SER A 96 3.81 3.80 10.39
N PHE A 97 3.29 5.00 10.13
CA PHE A 97 4.10 6.15 9.76
C PHE A 97 3.45 7.46 10.25
N GLY A 98 4.26 8.51 10.39
CA GLY A 98 3.80 9.85 10.78
C GLY A 98 3.22 10.64 9.60
N LEU A 99 2.31 11.56 9.87
CA LEU A 99 1.78 12.56 8.93
C LEU A 99 2.34 13.95 9.26
N GLY A 100 2.14 14.91 8.35
CA GLY A 100 2.62 16.28 8.53
C GLY A 100 4.14 16.31 8.73
N ASP A 101 4.62 17.05 9.72
CA ASP A 101 6.06 17.23 9.94
C ASP A 101 6.79 15.96 10.42
N LYS A 102 6.05 14.92 10.81
CA LYS A 102 6.59 13.60 11.16
C LYS A 102 6.67 12.65 9.95
N PHE A 103 6.23 13.09 8.77
CA PHE A 103 6.22 12.24 7.58
C PHE A 103 7.63 12.07 7.02
N ASP A 104 8.04 10.81 6.86
CA ASP A 104 9.28 10.40 6.21
C ASP A 104 8.96 9.49 5.03
N ALA A 105 9.07 10.05 3.83
CA ALA A 105 8.80 9.35 2.59
C ALA A 105 9.78 8.19 2.33
N GLU A 106 11.05 8.35 2.72
CA GLU A 106 12.08 7.32 2.51
C GLU A 106 11.92 6.16 3.49
N ALA A 107 11.58 6.43 4.75
CA ALA A 107 11.26 5.39 5.71
C ALA A 107 10.06 4.55 5.25
N LEU A 108 8.98 5.21 4.79
CA LEU A 108 7.80 4.51 4.29
C LEU A 108 8.10 3.72 3.00
N ALA A 109 8.78 4.33 2.02
CA ALA A 109 9.16 3.67 0.78
C ALA A 109 10.10 2.46 1.04
N GLY A 110 11.08 2.62 1.93
CA GLY A 110 11.99 1.55 2.34
C GLY A 110 11.27 0.42 3.08
N ALA A 111 10.25 0.72 3.89
CA ALA A 111 9.42 -0.30 4.53
C ALA A 111 8.61 -1.11 3.50
N VAL A 112 8.10 -0.45 2.45
CA VAL A 112 7.42 -1.13 1.33
C VAL A 112 8.38 -2.04 0.56
N GLU A 113 9.59 -1.58 0.28
CA GLU A 113 10.62 -2.38 -0.43
C GLU A 113 11.06 -3.62 0.36
N LYS A 114 10.96 -3.61 1.69
CA LYS A 114 11.31 -4.73 2.58
C LYS A 114 10.21 -5.79 2.69
N THR A 115 9.05 -5.61 2.06
CA THR A 115 7.92 -6.56 2.11
C THR A 115 8.13 -7.83 1.26
N THR A 116 9.27 -7.96 0.57
CA THR A 116 9.63 -9.04 -0.37
C THR A 116 9.87 -10.42 0.25
#